data_AF-A0A453QJL1-F1
#
_entry.id   AF-A0A453QJL1-F1
#
_cell.length_a   1.000
_cell.length_b   1.000
_cell.length_c   1.000
_cell.angle_alpha   90.00
_cell.angle_beta   90.00
_cell.angle_gamma   90.00
#
_symmetry.space_group_name_H-M   'P 1'
#
loop_
_entity.id
_entity.type
_entity.pdbx_description
1 polymer ?
#
loop_
_entity_poly.entity_id
_entity_poly.type
_entity_poly.pdbx_seq_one_letter_code
_entity_poly.pdbx_strand_id
1 'polypeptide(L)'
;MEREKIGAIVVLLQALEVVGLLEAARKRIQAPAFDYQHVEQALRRCISLYNEPHTRNVVSKALRQHYLKCLHSLTLIVQHDPDISDAPQMQGLLGESQRIVKLLGEENNTK
;
A
#
# COMPACT_ATOMS: atom_id res chain seq x y z
N MET A 1 0.70 19.02 16.77
CA MET A 1 0.55 17.57 17.03
C MET A 1 -0.29 16.83 16.00
N GLU A 2 -1.61 17.07 15.88
CA GLU A 2 -2.46 16.30 14.93
C GLU A 2 -2.15 16.61 13.45
N ARG A 3 -1.96 17.89 13.10
CA ARG A 3 -1.55 18.29 11.74
C ARG A 3 -0.19 17.73 11.33
N GLU A 4 0.77 17.68 12.25
CA GLU A 4 2.10 17.09 12.00
C GLU A 4 1.99 15.59 11.75
N LYS A 5 1.16 14.89 12.53
CA LYS A 5 0.87 13.47 12.32
C LYS A 5 0.22 13.21 10.96
N ILE A 6 -0.76 14.01 10.57
CA ILE A 6 -1.37 13.94 9.23
C ILE A 6 -0.31 14.16 8.16
N GLY A 7 0.51 15.22 8.28
CA GLY A 7 1.60 15.50 7.35
C GLY A 7 2.60 14.36 7.24
N ALA A 8 3.02 13.78 8.37
CA ALA A 8 3.95 12.65 8.39
C ALA A 8 3.37 11.40 7.69
N ILE A 9 2.08 11.10 7.89
CA ILE A 9 1.43 9.97 7.22
C ILE A 9 1.30 10.23 5.71
N VAL A 10 1.00 11.47 5.29
CA VAL A 10 0.98 11.83 3.86
C VAL A 10 2.34 11.60 3.21
N VAL A 11 3.40 12.12 3.82
CA VAL A 11 4.78 11.96 3.33
C VAL A 11 5.15 10.47 3.27
N LEU A 12 4.77 9.69 4.28
CA LEU A 12 5.01 8.25 4.29
C LEU A 12 4.28 7.55 3.13
N LEU A 13 2.99 7.82 2.91
CA LEU A 13 2.23 7.23 1.81
C LEU A 13 2.84 7.58 0.44
N GLN A 14 3.26 8.83 0.25
CA GLN A 14 3.95 9.26 -0.97
C GLN A 14 5.28 8.54 -1.16
N ALA A 15 6.07 8.38 -0.10
CA ALA A 15 7.34 7.67 -0.15
C ALA A 15 7.15 6.18 -0.50
N LEU A 16 6.15 5.52 0.09
CA LEU A 16 5.81 4.13 -0.22
C LEU A 16 5.40 3.95 -1.68
N GLU A 17 4.58 4.87 -2.22
CA GLU A 17 4.20 4.87 -3.63
C GLU A 17 5.44 5.04 -4.54
N VAL A 18 6.35 5.96 -4.21
CA VAL A 18 7.59 6.18 -4.96
C VAL A 18 8.48 4.94 -4.94
N VAL A 19 8.64 4.25 -3.80
CA VAL A 19 9.40 3.00 -3.73
C VAL A 19 8.83 1.97 -4.69
N GLY A 20 7.51 1.73 -4.67
CA GLY A 20 6.88 0.80 -5.60
C GLY A 20 7.18 1.11 -7.06
N LEU A 21 7.06 2.39 -7.46
CA LEU A 21 7.33 2.82 -8.83
C LEU A 21 8.81 2.65 -9.22
N LEU A 22 9.73 2.96 -8.31
CA LEU A 22 11.16 2.78 -8.52
C LEU A 22 11.51 1.30 -8.70
N GLU A 23 10.92 0.42 -7.90
CA GLU A 23 11.12 -1.02 -8.02
C GLU A 23 10.56 -1.56 -9.34
N ALA A 24 9.35 -1.15 -9.74
CA ALA A 24 8.79 -1.51 -11.04
C ALA A 24 9.65 -1.01 -12.23
N ALA A 25 10.27 0.16 -12.10
CA ALA A 25 11.23 0.67 -13.08
C ALA A 25 12.55 -0.12 -13.07
N ARG A 26 13.11 -0.40 -11.89
CA ARG A 26 14.37 -1.14 -11.71
C ARG A 26 14.25 -2.57 -12.24
N LYS A 27 13.11 -3.24 -12.08
CA LYS A 27 12.83 -4.56 -12.71
C LYS A 27 13.04 -4.53 -14.22
N ARG A 28 12.47 -3.53 -14.89
CA ARG A 28 12.58 -3.39 -16.37
C ARG A 28 14.02 -3.22 -16.84
N ILE A 29 14.92 -2.78 -15.97
CA ILE A 29 16.33 -2.53 -16.26
C ILE A 29 17.21 -3.74 -15.87
N GLN A 30 16.85 -4.50 -14.83
CA GLN A 30 17.73 -5.47 -14.17
C GLN A 30 17.24 -6.93 -14.19
N ALA A 31 16.22 -7.28 -14.98
CA ALA A 31 15.77 -8.68 -15.12
C ALA A 31 16.93 -9.54 -15.68
N PRO A 32 17.48 -10.52 -14.92
CA PRO A 32 16.76 -11.46 -14.05
C PRO A 32 17.12 -11.45 -12.54
N ALA A 33 17.97 -10.55 -12.04
CA ALA A 33 18.45 -10.56 -10.65
C ALA A 33 17.57 -9.75 -9.67
N PHE A 34 16.34 -9.44 -10.07
CA PHE A 34 15.51 -8.47 -9.37
C PHE A 34 14.75 -9.11 -8.20
N ASP A 35 14.93 -8.55 -7.00
CA ASP A 35 14.24 -8.92 -5.76
C ASP A 35 13.15 -7.87 -5.41
N TYR A 36 11.93 -8.34 -5.14
CA TYR A 36 10.75 -7.54 -4.80
C TYR A 36 10.57 -7.24 -3.31
N GLN A 37 11.56 -7.54 -2.48
CA GLN A 37 11.52 -7.32 -1.03
C GLN A 37 11.10 -5.90 -0.66
N HIS A 38 11.53 -4.88 -1.41
CA HIS A 38 11.12 -3.49 -1.15
C HIS A 38 9.64 -3.23 -1.45
N VAL A 39 9.07 -3.86 -2.48
CA VAL A 39 7.63 -3.77 -2.79
C VAL A 39 6.83 -4.47 -1.69
N GLU A 40 7.27 -5.66 -1.29
CA GLU A 40 6.68 -6.39 -0.16
C GLU A 40 6.68 -5.54 1.12
N GLN A 41 7.83 -4.98 1.49
CA GLN A 41 7.97 -4.14 2.68
C GLN A 41 7.08 -2.89 2.59
N ALA A 42 7.02 -2.26 1.43
CA ALA A 42 6.17 -1.09 1.22
C ALA A 42 4.68 -1.44 1.41
N LEU A 43 4.24 -2.56 0.85
CA LEU A 43 2.86 -3.03 0.99
C LEU A 43 2.52 -3.39 2.44
N ARG A 44 3.41 -4.10 3.14
CA ARG A 44 3.27 -4.38 4.58
C ARG A 44 3.12 -3.11 5.40
N ARG A 45 4.00 -2.13 5.16
CA ARG A 45 3.96 -0.83 5.86
C ARG A 45 2.66 -0.08 5.59
N CYS A 46 2.19 -0.10 4.34
CA CYS A 46 0.92 0.49 3.96
C CYS A 46 -0.25 -0.16 4.72
N ILE A 47 -0.33 -1.49 4.73
CA ILE A 47 -1.37 -2.24 5.45
C ILE A 47 -1.33 -1.96 6.96
N SER A 48 -0.13 -1.96 7.57
CA SER A 48 0.05 -1.66 9.00
C SER A 48 -0.51 -0.28 9.37
N LEU A 49 -0.35 0.74 8.51
CA LEU A 49 -0.92 2.07 8.75
C LEU A 49 -2.44 2.07 8.93
N TYR A 50 -3.15 1.17 8.23
CA TYR A 50 -4.58 1.03 8.43
C TYR A 50 -4.94 0.17 9.64
N ASN A 51 -4.18 -0.88 9.91
CA ASN A 51 -4.49 -1.82 10.99
C ASN A 51 -4.19 -1.26 12.39
N GLU A 52 -3.24 -0.34 12.51
CA GLU A 52 -2.87 0.26 13.79
C GLU A 52 -3.96 1.24 14.29
N PRO A 53 -4.52 1.06 15.51
CA PRO A 53 -5.65 1.86 15.99
C PRO A 53 -5.41 3.37 15.97
N HIS A 54 -4.17 3.78 16.26
CA HIS A 54 -3.80 5.18 16.39
C HIS A 54 -3.64 5.88 15.02
N THR A 55 -3.40 5.16 13.93
CA THR A 55 -3.33 5.70 12.56
C THR A 55 -4.61 5.45 11.78
N ARG A 56 -5.33 4.36 12.06
CA ARG A 56 -6.57 3.94 11.38
C ARG A 56 -7.58 5.07 11.26
N ASN A 57 -7.90 5.77 12.34
CA ASN A 57 -8.89 6.86 12.31
C ASN A 57 -8.47 8.01 11.37
N VAL A 58 -7.17 8.32 11.33
CA VAL A 58 -6.62 9.36 10.45
C VAL A 58 -6.65 8.90 8.99
N VAL A 59 -6.25 7.66 8.74
CA VAL A 59 -6.28 7.02 7.42
C VAL A 59 -7.71 6.93 6.89
N SER A 60 -8.65 6.41 7.67
CA SER A 60 -10.04 6.25 7.24
C SER A 60 -10.76 7.57 7.01
N LYS A 61 -10.45 8.64 7.75
CA LYS A 61 -11.20 9.91 7.67
C LYS A 61 -10.48 11.00 6.87
N ALA A 62 -9.26 11.35 7.28
CA ALA A 62 -8.55 12.50 6.74
C ALA A 62 -7.75 12.15 5.48
N LEU A 63 -7.21 10.93 5.40
CA LEU A 63 -6.24 10.55 4.38
C LEU A 63 -6.71 9.41 3.46
N ARG A 64 -8.01 9.11 3.46
CA ARG A 64 -8.58 7.94 2.77
C ARG A 64 -8.15 7.84 1.31
N GLN A 65 -8.26 8.93 0.57
CA GLN A 65 -7.92 8.96 -0.85
C GLN A 65 -6.42 8.75 -1.09
N HIS A 66 -5.57 9.39 -0.28
CA HIS A 66 -4.11 9.21 -0.36
C HIS A 66 -3.72 7.77 -0.04
N TYR A 67 -4.36 7.18 0.97
CA TYR A 67 -4.16 5.79 1.36
C TYR A 67 -4.59 4.82 0.26
N LEU A 68 -5.81 4.96 -0.27
CA LEU A 68 -6.33 4.08 -1.33
C LEU A 68 -5.47 4.17 -2.59
N LYS A 69 -5.01 5.37 -2.96
CA LYS A 69 -4.09 5.57 -4.07
C LYS A 69 -2.78 4.81 -3.86
N CYS A 70 -2.14 4.99 -2.71
CA CYS A 70 -0.89 4.30 -2.37
C CYS A 70 -1.08 2.77 -2.40
N LEU A 71 -2.14 2.27 -1.74
CA LEU A 71 -2.43 0.85 -1.68
C LEU A 71 -2.67 0.27 -3.07
N HIS A 72 -3.48 0.94 -3.90
CA HIS A 72 -3.75 0.53 -5.27
C HIS A 72 -2.48 0.47 -6.13
N SER A 73 -1.64 1.52 -6.07
CA SER A 73 -0.38 1.57 -6.80
C SER A 73 0.53 0.38 -6.45
N LEU A 74 0.67 0.06 -5.16
CA LEU A 74 1.47 -1.07 -4.69
C LEU A 74 0.88 -2.42 -5.12
N THR A 75 -0.43 -2.62 -4.98
CA THR A 75 -1.09 -3.87 -5.40
C THR A 75 -0.98 -4.11 -6.91
N LEU A 76 -1.07 -3.04 -7.71
CA LEU A 76 -0.98 -3.12 -9.16
C LEU A 76 0.41 -3.60 -9.60
N ILE A 77 1.47 -3.11 -8.94
CA ILE A 77 2.85 -3.53 -9.21
C ILE A 77 3.02 -5.03 -8.95
N VAL A 78 2.50 -5.52 -7.81
CA VAL A 78 2.56 -6.94 -7.45
C VAL A 78 1.77 -7.80 -8.43
N GLN A 79 0.57 -7.36 -8.83
CA GLN A 79 -0.31 -8.10 -9.76
C GLN A 79 0.22 -8.18 -11.19
N HIS A 80 1.06 -7.23 -11.61
CA HIS A 80 1.66 -7.24 -12.95
C HIS A 80 2.79 -8.26 -13.13
N ASP A 81 3.18 -8.97 -12.07
CA ASP A 81 4.19 -10.02 -12.14
C ASP A 81 3.69 -11.33 -11.52
N PRO A 82 3.41 -12.37 -12.35
CA PRO A 82 2.97 -13.67 -11.88
C PRO A 82 3.89 -14.29 -10.84
N ASP A 83 5.21 -14.17 -11.01
CA ASP A 83 6.21 -14.79 -10.11
C ASP A 83 6.12 -14.21 -8.69
N ILE A 84 5.70 -12.94 -8.58
CA ILE A 84 5.45 -12.28 -7.30
C ILE A 84 4.05 -12.60 -6.80
N SER A 85 3.03 -12.45 -7.65
CA SER A 85 1.64 -12.56 -7.24
C SER A 85 1.30 -13.95 -6.71
N ASP A 86 2.00 -14.96 -7.20
CA ASP A 86 1.82 -16.36 -6.80
C ASP A 86 2.60 -16.72 -5.52
N ALA A 87 3.49 -15.84 -5.06
CA ALA A 87 4.20 -16.05 -3.80
C ALA A 87 3.20 -16.01 -2.62
N PRO A 88 3.21 -17.02 -1.71
CA PRO A 88 2.22 -17.12 -0.64
C PRO A 88 2.11 -15.88 0.25
N GLN A 89 3.25 -15.26 0.57
CA GLN A 89 3.29 -14.03 1.34
C GLN A 89 2.59 -12.86 0.63
N MET A 90 2.68 -12.80 -0.70
CA MET A 90 2.06 -11.74 -1.50
C MET A 90 0.57 -11.94 -1.63
N GLN A 91 0.11 -13.18 -1.82
CA GLN A 91 -1.32 -13.50 -1.81
C GLN A 91 -2.00 -13.08 -0.49
N GLY A 92 -1.32 -13.31 0.65
CA GLY A 92 -1.80 -12.84 1.95
C GLY A 92 -1.99 -11.31 2.00
N LEU A 93 -1.00 -10.56 1.53
CA LEU A 93 -1.05 -9.09 1.51
C LEU A 93 -2.07 -8.55 0.49
N LEU A 94 -2.20 -9.16 -0.68
CA LEU A 94 -3.19 -8.81 -1.69
C LEU A 94 -4.61 -9.02 -1.16
N GLY A 95 -4.86 -10.17 -0.52
CA GLY A 95 -6.16 -10.46 0.10
C GLY A 95 -6.49 -9.48 1.22
N GLU A 96 -5.51 -9.08 2.03
CA GLU A 96 -5.71 -8.06 3.05
C GLU A 96 -5.97 -6.67 2.46
N SER A 97 -5.25 -6.29 1.41
CA SER A 97 -5.46 -5.03 0.69
C SER A 97 -6.89 -4.94 0.14
N GLN A 98 -7.38 -6.01 -0.48
CA GLN A 98 -8.75 -6.09 -0.99
C GLN A 98 -9.79 -5.96 0.13
N ARG A 99 -9.57 -6.59 1.28
CA ARG A 99 -10.45 -6.44 2.46
C ARG A 99 -10.51 -4.98 2.93
N ILE A 100 -9.36 -4.30 3.03
CA ILE A 100 -9.31 -2.90 3.47
C ILE A 100 -10.06 -1.98 2.49
N VAL A 101 -9.85 -2.16 1.18
CA VAL A 101 -10.55 -1.38 0.15
C VAL A 101 -12.06 -1.54 0.29
N LYS A 102 -12.54 -2.78 0.50
CA LYS A 102 -13.97 -3.05 0.71
C LYS A 102 -14.51 -2.35 1.96
N LEU A 103 -13.82 -2.47 3.09
CA LEU A 103 -14.22 -1.80 4.34
C LEU A 103 -14.31 -0.28 4.18
N LEU A 104 -13.32 0.34 3.54
CA LEU A 104 -13.30 1.78 3.28
C LEU A 104 -14.37 2.22 2.26
N GLY A 105 -14.77 1.34 1.35
CA GLY A 105 -15.88 1.58 0.41
C GLY A 105 -17.26 1.46 1.08
N GLU A 106 -17.44 0.51 1.99
CA GLU A 106 -18.69 0.33 2.74
C GLU A 106 -18.95 1.47 3.74
N GLU A 107 -17.89 2.02 4.36
CA GLU A 107 -17.96 3.23 5.20
C GLU A 107 -18.49 4.46 4.45
N ASN A 108 -18.48 4.46 3.11
CA ASN A 108 -19.00 5.55 2.28
C ASN A 108 -20.50 5.46 2.02
N ASN A 109 -21.08 4.26 2.05
CA ASN A 109 -22.50 4.02 1.78
C ASN A 109 -23.39 4.13 3.03
N THR A 110 -22.81 4.38 4.20
CA THR A 110 -23.52 4.51 5.49
C THR A 110 -23.70 5.97 5.95
N LYS A 111 -23.51 6.95 5.05
CA LYS A 111 -23.80 8.37 5.29
C LYS A 111 -25.01 8.85 4.50
#